data_AF-A0ABD4VRN0-F1
#
_entry.id   AF-A0ABD4VRN0-F1
#
_cell.length_a   1.000
_cell.length_b   1.000
_cell.length_c   1.000
_cell.angle_alpha   90.00
_cell.angle_beta   90.00
_cell.angle_gamma   90.00
#
_symmetry.space_group_name_H-M   'P 1'
#
loop_
_entity.id
_entity.type
_entity.pdbx_description
1 polymer ?
#
loop_
_entity_poly.entity_id
_entity_poly.type
_entity_poly.pdbx_seq_one_letter_code
_entity_poly.pdbx_strand_id
1 'polypeptide(L)'
;MASRVFITDHFHGKINREELLVSPQKRILFAKGTVIIKKNAWLGEGVAVMPGVTIGENSVIGANAVVTKDIPDNSIAVGIPAKVIKQF
;
A
#
# COMPACT_ATOMS: atom_id res chain seq x y z
N MET A 1 -2.47 11.02 -9.54
CA MET A 1 -1.51 10.62 -8.50
C MET A 1 -0.38 11.64 -8.45
N ALA A 2 0.19 11.88 -7.27
CA ALA A 2 1.33 12.77 -7.08
C ALA A 2 2.62 12.23 -7.71
N SER A 3 3.68 13.04 -7.72
CA SER A 3 4.95 12.73 -8.42
C SER A 3 5.74 11.59 -7.77
N ARG A 4 5.71 11.48 -6.43
CA ARG A 4 6.34 10.40 -5.70
C ARG A 4 5.29 9.54 -5.02
N VAL A 5 4.96 8.41 -5.64
CA VAL A 5 4.13 7.37 -5.04
C VAL A 5 4.87 6.05 -5.20
N PHE A 6 5.05 5.32 -4.10
CA PHE A 6 5.63 3.98 -4.11
C PHE A 6 4.52 2.94 -4.18
N ILE A 7 4.59 2.04 -5.15
CA ILE A 7 3.66 0.92 -5.31
C ILE A 7 4.50 -0.34 -5.52
N THR A 8 4.25 -1.38 -4.74
CA THR A 8 4.92 -2.68 -4.91
C THR A 8 3.92 -3.83 -4.76
N ASP A 9 4.16 -4.89 -5.51
CA ASP A 9 3.43 -6.16 -5.51
C ASP A 9 4.16 -7.28 -4.75
N HIS A 10 5.41 -7.04 -4.34
CA HIS A 10 6.27 -8.02 -3.69
C HIS A 10 6.88 -7.56 -2.36
N PHE A 11 7.27 -8.54 -1.54
CA PHE A 11 8.02 -8.35 -0.30
C PHE A 11 9.40 -8.99 -0.39
N HIS A 12 10.35 -8.44 0.38
CA HIS A 12 11.68 -9.01 0.61
C HIS A 12 11.65 -10.10 1.67
N GLY A 13 10.97 -11.21 1.35
CA GLY A 13 10.83 -12.34 2.25
C GLY A 13 9.63 -12.28 3.19
N LYS A 14 9.34 -13.41 3.84
CA LYS A 14 8.24 -13.60 4.79
C LYS A 14 8.65 -13.20 6.20
N ILE A 15 7.66 -12.80 7.00
CA ILE A 15 7.86 -12.47 8.41
C ILE A 15 7.76 -13.76 9.24
N ASN A 16 8.78 -14.62 9.17
CA ASN A 16 8.87 -15.88 9.91
C ASN A 16 10.26 -16.06 10.57
N ARG A 17 10.39 -17.08 11.43
CA ARG A 17 11.63 -17.32 12.20
C ARG A 17 12.82 -17.71 11.33
N GLU A 18 12.59 -18.44 10.25
CA GLU A 18 13.65 -18.94 9.36
C GLU A 18 14.37 -17.78 8.66
N GLU A 19 13.61 -16.78 8.23
CA GLU A 19 14.14 -15.63 7.49
C GLU A 19 14.83 -14.58 8.37
N LEU A 20 14.73 -14.68 9.71
CA LEU A 20 15.47 -13.81 10.63
C LEU A 20 16.99 -13.97 10.49
N LEU A 21 17.45 -15.17 10.13
CA LEU A 21 18.88 -15.49 9.96
C LEU A 21 19.41 -15.13 8.56
N VAL A 22 18.52 -14.71 7.65
CA VAL A 22 18.86 -14.34 6.28
C VAL A 22 18.85 -12.83 6.16
N SER A 23 19.96 -12.25 5.67
CA SER A 23 20.03 -10.82 5.35
C SER A 23 18.87 -10.41 4.44
N PRO A 24 18.16 -9.28 4.69
CA PRO A 24 17.01 -8.86 3.89
C PRO A 24 17.27 -8.83 2.38
N GLN A 25 18.50 -8.48 1.97
CA GLN A 25 18.90 -8.42 0.55
C GLN A 25 19.00 -9.81 -0.11
N LYS A 26 19.13 -10.87 0.69
CA LYS A 26 19.24 -12.26 0.25
C LYS A 26 17.93 -13.05 0.41
N ARG A 27 16.89 -12.43 0.98
CA ARG A 27 15.59 -13.10 1.15
C ARG A 27 14.90 -13.24 -0.20
N ILE A 28 14.20 -14.37 -0.37
CA ILE A 28 13.46 -14.65 -1.59
C ILE A 28 12.32 -13.65 -1.72
N LEU A 29 12.27 -12.94 -2.85
CA LEU A 29 11.15 -12.06 -3.15
C LEU A 29 9.90 -12.90 -3.39
N PHE A 30 8.77 -12.48 -2.83
CA PHE A 30 7.49 -13.10 -3.17
C PHE A 30 6.44 -12.04 -3.45
N ALA A 31 5.66 -12.25 -4.50
CA ALA A 31 4.49 -11.44 -4.81
C ALA A 31 3.32 -11.86 -3.92
N LYS A 32 2.71 -10.92 -3.19
CA LYS A 32 1.52 -11.21 -2.38
C LYS A 32 0.24 -11.11 -3.22
N GLY A 33 0.26 -10.25 -4.24
CA GLY A 33 -0.88 -10.04 -5.13
C GLY A 33 -0.81 -8.69 -5.83
N THR A 34 -1.62 -8.56 -6.87
CA THR A 34 -1.75 -7.34 -7.66
C THR A 34 -2.24 -6.17 -6.81
N VAL A 35 -1.63 -5.00 -7.00
CA VAL A 35 -2.18 -3.74 -6.49
C VAL A 35 -3.17 -3.18 -7.51
N ILE A 36 -4.37 -2.81 -7.06
CA ILE A 36 -5.42 -2.27 -7.93
C ILE A 36 -5.71 -0.84 -7.50
N ILE A 37 -5.50 0.12 -8.40
CA ILE A 37 -5.90 1.52 -8.20
C ILE A 37 -7.13 1.76 -9.07
N LYS A 38 -8.31 1.89 -8.46
CA LYS A 38 -9.55 2.12 -9.21
C LYS A 38 -9.62 3.55 -9.75
N LYS A 39 -10.60 3.77 -10.63
CA LYS A 39 -10.86 5.05 -11.31
C LYS A 39 -10.95 6.20 -10.31
N ASN A 40 -10.44 7.37 -10.70
CA ASN A 40 -10.47 8.62 -9.92
C ASN A 40 -9.84 8.56 -8.51
N ALA A 41 -9.14 7.49 -8.14
CA ALA A 41 -8.39 7.46 -6.89
C ALA A 41 -7.24 8.48 -6.94
N TRP A 42 -7.11 9.30 -5.90
CA TRP A 42 -6.02 10.24 -5.74
C TRP A 42 -5.06 9.80 -4.63
N LEU A 43 -3.79 9.63 -4.98
CA LEU A 43 -2.72 9.30 -4.04
C LEU A 43 -1.83 10.54 -3.88
N GLY A 44 -1.73 11.05 -2.65
CA GLY A 44 -0.89 12.18 -2.30
C GLY A 44 0.62 11.88 -2.39
N GLU A 45 1.43 12.94 -2.30
CA GLU A 45 2.89 12.84 -2.35
C GLU A 45 3.42 11.97 -1.21
N GLY A 46 4.36 11.07 -1.51
CA GLY A 46 5.00 10.17 -0.56
C GLY A 46 4.15 8.97 -0.11
N VAL A 47 2.99 8.73 -0.73
CA VAL A 47 2.18 7.54 -0.43
C VAL A 47 2.92 6.27 -0.81
N ALA A 48 2.84 5.26 0.06
CA ALA A 48 3.31 3.90 -0.18
C ALA A 48 2.13 2.91 -0.15
N VAL A 49 1.94 2.14 -1.22
CA VAL A 49 0.90 1.11 -1.32
C VAL A 49 1.53 -0.27 -1.26
N MET A 50 1.10 -1.07 -0.28
CA MET A 50 1.66 -2.40 -0.05
C MET A 50 1.05 -3.46 -0.97
N PRO A 51 1.74 -4.60 -1.16
CA PRO A 51 1.30 -5.70 -2.00
C PRO A 51 -0.13 -6.20 -1.71
N GLY A 52 -0.87 -6.45 -2.79
CA GLY A 52 -2.23 -7.01 -2.75
C GLY A 52 -3.32 -6.04 -2.31
N VAL A 53 -3.06 -4.73 -2.28
CA VAL A 53 -4.03 -3.71 -1.87
C VAL A 53 -4.86 -3.21 -3.05
N THR A 54 -6.16 -3.05 -2.82
CA THR A 54 -7.08 -2.30 -3.70
C THR A 54 -7.38 -0.93 -3.12
N ILE A 55 -7.17 0.14 -3.90
CA ILE A 55 -7.63 1.49 -3.59
C ILE A 55 -8.94 1.74 -4.34
N GLY A 56 -10.00 2.01 -3.59
CA GLY A 56 -11.34 2.21 -4.10
C GLY A 56 -11.51 3.42 -5.02
N GLU A 57 -12.58 3.40 -5.82
CA GLU A 57 -12.93 4.45 -6.76
C GLU A 57 -13.23 5.75 -6.01
N ASN A 58 -12.84 6.90 -6.60
CA ASN A 58 -12.97 8.25 -6.01
C ASN A 58 -12.31 8.43 -4.63
N SER A 59 -11.43 7.52 -4.21
CA SER A 59 -10.81 7.60 -2.88
C SER A 59 -9.59 8.49 -2.85
N VAL A 60 -9.35 9.14 -1.71
CA VAL A 60 -8.20 10.03 -1.48
C VAL A 60 -7.30 9.43 -0.42
N ILE A 61 -6.04 9.23 -0.77
CA ILE A 61 -4.98 8.82 0.16
C ILE A 61 -4.13 10.04 0.50
N GLY A 62 -4.10 10.40 1.78
CA GLY A 62 -3.33 11.55 2.27
C GLY A 62 -1.82 11.38 2.05
N ALA A 63 -1.11 12.50 1.98
CA ALA A 63 0.35 12.52 1.79
C ALA A 63 1.09 11.70 2.88
N ASN A 64 2.18 11.05 2.49
CA ASN A 64 3.02 10.17 3.32
C ASN A 64 2.28 8.99 3.99
N ALA A 65 1.08 8.61 3.55
CA ALA A 65 0.37 7.46 4.10
C ALA A 65 0.97 6.13 3.63
N VAL A 66 0.93 5.10 4.49
CA VAL A 66 1.33 3.72 4.15
C VAL A 66 0.08 2.84 4.15
N VAL A 67 -0.38 2.45 2.95
CA VAL A 67 -1.59 1.68 2.77
C VAL A 67 -1.27 0.19 2.85
N THR A 68 -1.69 -0.45 3.93
CA THR A 68 -1.43 -1.87 4.22
C THR A 68 -2.65 -2.78 4.00
N LYS A 69 -3.82 -2.19 3.73
CA LYS A 69 -5.12 -2.87 3.57
C LYS A 69 -5.95 -2.12 2.53
N ASP A 70 -6.93 -2.80 1.95
CA ASP A 70 -7.84 -2.22 0.98
C ASP A 70 -8.54 -0.96 1.53
N ILE A 71 -8.71 0.02 0.63
CA ILE A 71 -9.44 1.25 0.89
C ILE A 71 -10.78 1.16 0.15
N PRO A 72 -11.94 1.28 0.84
CA PRO A 72 -13.25 1.24 0.19
C PRO A 72 -13.42 2.39 -0.80
N ASP A 73 -14.38 2.25 -1.71
CA ASP A 73 -14.76 3.34 -2.62
C ASP A 73 -15.24 4.58 -1.83
N ASN A 74 -15.11 5.77 -2.43
CA ASN A 74 -15.50 7.07 -1.87
C ASN A 74 -14.95 7.34 -0.46
N SER A 75 -13.70 6.93 -0.19
CA SER A 75 -13.09 7.05 1.14
C SER A 75 -11.92 8.03 1.18
N ILE A 76 -11.69 8.66 2.33
CA ILE A 76 -10.47 9.41 2.64
C ILE A 76 -9.68 8.61 3.67
N ALA A 77 -8.44 8.24 3.36
CA ALA A 77 -7.57 7.48 4.24
C ALA A 77 -6.22 8.17 4.45
N VAL A 78 -5.72 8.17 5.70
CA VAL A 78 -4.48 8.85 6.09
C VAL A 78 -3.70 8.05 7.13
N GLY A 79 -2.39 8.32 7.26
CA GLY A 79 -1.55 7.80 8.34
C GLY A 79 -0.73 6.56 8.01
N ILE A 80 -0.05 6.03 9.04
CA ILE A 80 0.85 4.88 8.97
C ILE A 80 0.51 3.94 10.16
N PRO A 81 -0.23 2.84 9.97
CA PRO A 81 -0.89 2.44 8.72
C PRO A 81 -2.05 3.38 8.36
N ALA A 82 -2.36 3.48 7.08
CA ALA A 82 -3.47 4.28 6.57
C ALA A 82 -4.80 3.79 7.15
N LYS A 83 -5.59 4.69 7.72
CA LYS A 83 -6.94 4.43 8.24
C LYS A 83 -7.94 5.35 7.55
N VAL A 84 -9.11 4.81 7.23
CA VAL A 84 -10.23 5.60 6.71
C VAL A 84 -10.70 6.55 7.81
N ILE A 85 -10.72 7.84 7.51
CA ILE A 85 -11.20 8.90 8.42
C ILE A 85 -12.54 9.49 7.97
N LYS A 86 -12.95 9.21 6.72
CA LYS A 86 -14.22 9.63 6.14
C LYS A 86 -14.61 8.69 5.00
N GLN A 87 -15.90 8.41 4.91
CA GLN A 87 -16.51 7.70 3.78
C GLN A 87 -17.78 8.44 3.38
N PHE A 88 -18.01 8.61 2.07
CA PHE A 88 -19.19 9.27 1.51
C PHE A 88 -20.24 8.25 1.06
#